data_AF-A0A7X8SFI5-F1
#
_entry.id   AF-A0A7X8SFI5-F1
#
_cell.length_a   1.000
_cell.length_b   1.000
_cell.length_c   1.000
_cell.angle_alpha   90.00
_cell.angle_beta   90.00
_cell.angle_gamma   90.00
#
_symmetry.space_group_name_H-M   'P 1'
#
loop_
_entity.id
_entity.type
_entity.pdbx_description
1 polymer ?
#
loop_
_entity_poly.entity_id
_entity_poly.type
_entity_poly.pdbx_seq_one_letter_code
_entity_poly.pdbx_strand_id
1 'polypeptide(L)'
;MTDQDITPLLLDALGKRIDDPAALRLAEAIGKKPFKNTTPTNTVHLENRKLGIEIGARASITNRSYFPPRKDGRSWVTWVSHAFIFPKYRGSLPPGFDWQMDDAALSDRFVRRIEGAIEAIRFTLPAPREGLKAKTTLGSDGRPESLLLSVAEERAYATIYPGTNPQLSVEEAFFASWCALNGMLREGRLADGQLAALRERQLTPLAFLSSTLGGLLWEGDVRPEHDSFCHAYMKRLMKSEKASALDDVTEFFGDSNDWRKPGEAMTADSWENFDRIAPRYAERLEQWRRGEIRSKVDQPAE
;
A
#
# COMPACT_ATOMS: atom_id res chain seq x y z
N MET A 1 11.95 36.82 1.31
CA MET A 1 12.56 35.57 1.83
C MET A 1 12.32 34.54 0.76
N THR A 2 13.42 34.01 0.25
CA THR A 2 13.68 33.52 -1.11
C THR A 2 12.66 32.53 -1.66
N ASP A 3 12.38 32.68 -2.96
CA ASP A 3 11.90 31.65 -3.91
C ASP A 3 12.88 30.47 -3.96
N GLN A 4 13.14 29.87 -2.80
CA GLN A 4 14.12 28.80 -2.68
C GLN A 4 13.46 27.51 -3.13
N ASP A 5 13.96 26.98 -4.23
CA ASP A 5 13.65 25.62 -4.64
C ASP A 5 14.23 24.64 -3.60
N ILE A 6 13.36 24.09 -2.75
CA ILE A 6 13.72 23.09 -1.74
C ILE A 6 13.46 21.67 -2.24
N THR A 7 13.08 21.49 -3.51
CA THR A 7 12.77 20.18 -4.08
C THR A 7 13.96 19.21 -3.94
N PRO A 8 15.23 19.60 -4.18
CA PRO A 8 16.36 18.70 -3.96
C PRO A 8 16.48 18.21 -2.50
N LEU A 9 16.26 19.10 -1.51
CA LEU A 9 16.30 18.74 -0.09
C LEU A 9 15.14 17.81 0.28
N LEU A 10 13.96 18.05 -0.27
CA LEU A 10 12.79 17.21 -0.07
C LEU A 10 13.01 15.79 -0.62
N LEU A 11 13.47 15.69 -1.87
CA LEU A 11 13.72 14.40 -2.51
C LEU A 11 14.86 13.62 -1.83
N ASP A 12 15.85 14.32 -1.28
CA ASP A 12 16.93 13.72 -0.49
C ASP A 12 16.45 13.20 0.87
N ALA A 13 15.50 13.89 1.53
CA ALA A 13 14.98 13.48 2.83
C ALA A 13 13.95 12.34 2.78
N LEU A 14 13.15 12.26 1.70
CA LEU A 14 12.10 11.22 1.57
C LEU A 14 12.70 9.81 1.66
N GLY A 15 12.11 9.00 2.54
CA GLY A 15 12.55 7.64 2.84
C GLY A 15 13.70 7.54 3.84
N LYS A 16 14.23 8.67 4.33
CA LYS A 16 15.26 8.68 5.38
C LYS A 16 14.65 8.84 6.77
N ARG A 17 15.41 8.42 7.78
CA ARG A 17 15.01 8.61 9.18
C ARG A 17 14.93 10.10 9.51
N ILE A 18 14.08 10.45 10.47
CA ILE A 18 13.91 11.85 10.88
C ILE A 18 15.15 12.48 11.54
N ASP A 19 16.08 11.66 12.02
CA ASP A 19 17.37 12.07 12.60
C ASP A 19 18.52 12.07 11.57
N ASP A 20 18.24 11.69 10.31
CA ASP A 20 19.21 11.77 9.23
C ASP A 20 19.55 13.24 8.91
N PRO A 21 20.84 13.57 8.61
CA PRO A 21 21.22 14.93 8.23
C PRO A 21 20.37 15.56 7.12
N ALA A 22 19.88 14.78 6.16
CA ALA A 22 18.98 15.26 5.11
C ALA A 22 17.62 15.74 5.65
N ALA A 23 17.03 15.00 6.59
CA ALA A 23 15.76 15.36 7.22
C ALA A 23 15.92 16.61 8.11
N LEU A 24 17.05 16.72 8.82
CA LEU A 24 17.39 17.89 9.63
C LEU A 24 17.57 19.14 8.77
N ARG A 25 18.34 19.05 7.67
CA ARG A 25 18.50 20.15 6.71
C ARG A 25 17.18 20.59 6.09
N LEU A 26 16.30 19.65 5.75
CA LEU A 26 14.98 19.97 5.23
C LEU A 26 14.14 20.74 6.27
N ALA A 27 14.11 20.29 7.52
CA ALA A 27 13.38 20.96 8.60
C ALA A 27 13.90 22.39 8.84
N GLU A 28 15.22 22.58 8.83
CA GLU A 28 15.86 23.89 8.95
C GLU A 28 15.50 24.80 7.77
N ALA A 29 15.59 24.30 6.53
CA ALA A 29 15.29 25.07 5.31
C ALA A 29 13.84 25.60 5.26
N ILE A 30 12.89 24.87 5.85
CA ILE A 30 11.49 25.33 5.96
C ILE A 30 11.22 26.14 7.24
N GLY A 31 12.25 26.43 8.05
CA GLY A 31 12.16 27.24 9.27
C GLY A 31 11.44 26.53 10.43
N LYS A 32 11.61 25.21 10.56
CA LYS A 32 10.92 24.39 11.57
C LYS A 32 11.90 23.65 12.46
N LYS A 33 11.39 23.24 13.63
CA LYS A 33 12.09 22.28 14.49
C LYS A 33 12.09 20.91 13.82
N PRO A 34 13.06 20.03 14.12
CA PRO A 34 13.07 18.66 13.64
C PRO A 34 11.77 17.91 13.94
N PHE A 35 11.47 16.90 13.13
CA PHE A 35 10.35 15.99 13.38
C PHE A 35 10.51 15.31 14.75
N LYS A 36 9.37 14.87 15.30
CA LYS A 36 9.32 14.03 16.50
C LYS A 36 9.04 12.58 16.10
N ASN A 37 9.44 11.63 16.95
CA ASN A 37 9.05 10.24 16.75
C ASN A 37 7.53 10.06 16.81
N THR A 38 7.05 9.10 16.04
CA THR A 38 5.63 8.72 15.90
C THR A 38 5.37 7.35 16.53
N THR A 39 4.12 6.94 16.58
CA THR A 39 3.72 5.53 16.72
C THR A 39 3.25 5.01 15.36
N PRO A 40 3.13 3.69 15.14
CA PRO A 40 2.61 3.13 13.89
C PRO A 40 1.21 3.63 13.51
N THR A 41 0.46 4.15 14.48
CA THR A 41 -0.92 4.62 14.34
C THR A 41 -1.05 6.13 14.13
N ASN A 42 0.04 6.90 14.13
CA ASN A 42 -0.03 8.35 13.93
C ASN A 42 1.01 8.86 12.91
N THR A 43 0.83 10.11 12.51
CA THR A 43 1.71 10.85 11.60
C THR A 43 2.05 12.19 12.25
N VAL A 44 3.27 12.69 12.05
CA VAL A 44 3.66 14.06 12.42
C VAL A 44 3.94 14.87 11.17
N HIS A 45 3.60 16.16 11.20
CA HIS A 45 3.71 17.04 10.04
C HIS A 45 4.55 18.28 10.36
N LEU A 46 5.36 18.71 9.40
CA LEU A 46 5.98 20.03 9.36
C LEU A 46 5.37 20.82 8.21
N GLU A 47 4.74 21.96 8.51
CA GLU A 47 4.03 22.77 7.53
C GLU A 47 4.66 24.16 7.37
N ASN A 48 4.99 24.56 6.13
CA ASN A 48 5.30 25.94 5.81
C ASN A 48 4.28 26.50 4.80
N ARG A 49 3.25 27.16 5.35
CA ARG A 49 2.19 27.83 4.57
C ARG A 49 2.69 28.91 3.64
N LYS A 50 3.83 29.54 3.88
CA LYS A 50 4.34 30.57 2.96
C LYS A 50 4.94 29.92 1.73
N LEU A 51 5.66 28.82 1.90
CA LEU A 51 6.24 28.05 0.80
C LEU A 51 5.21 27.16 0.08
N GLY A 52 4.12 26.76 0.74
CA GLY A 52 3.16 25.83 0.15
C GLY A 52 3.62 24.40 0.18
N ILE A 53 4.14 23.98 1.32
CA ILE A 53 4.56 22.60 1.55
C ILE A 53 4.12 22.13 2.94
N GLU A 54 3.72 20.88 3.01
CA GLU A 54 3.49 20.12 4.22
C GLU A 54 4.21 18.78 4.10
N ILE A 55 5.09 18.45 5.04
CA ILE A 55 5.91 17.22 5.01
C ILE A 55 5.51 16.35 6.18
N GLY A 56 5.18 15.08 5.91
CA GLY A 56 4.74 14.12 6.90
C GLY A 56 5.76 13.01 7.16
N ALA A 57 5.90 12.62 8.42
CA ALA A 57 6.73 11.50 8.86
C ALA A 57 5.91 10.45 9.61
N ARG A 58 6.25 9.17 9.41
CA ARG A 58 5.53 8.00 9.93
C ARG A 58 6.50 6.91 10.40
N ALA A 59 6.09 6.12 11.38
CA ALA A 59 6.77 4.90 11.82
C ALA A 59 6.29 3.64 11.07
N SER A 60 5.25 3.75 10.25
CA SER A 60 4.77 2.66 9.42
C SER A 60 4.72 3.14 7.98
N ILE A 61 5.52 2.52 7.12
CA ILE A 61 5.50 2.69 5.67
C ILE A 61 5.29 1.29 5.10
N THR A 62 4.28 1.12 4.26
CA THR A 62 3.95 -0.18 3.65
C THR A 62 4.93 -0.45 2.50
N ASN A 63 6.19 -0.70 2.84
CA ASN A 63 7.25 -1.01 1.89
C ASN A 63 8.24 -1.96 2.57
N ARG A 64 8.68 -3.01 1.88
CA ARG A 64 9.49 -4.09 2.47
C ARG A 64 10.79 -3.61 3.10
N SER A 65 11.39 -2.53 2.59
CA SER A 65 12.61 -1.95 3.15
C SER A 65 12.40 -1.32 4.53
N TYR A 66 11.15 -0.97 4.86
CA TYR A 66 10.74 -0.30 6.11
C TYR A 66 9.96 -1.22 7.04
N PHE A 67 9.45 -2.34 6.52
CA PHE A 67 8.74 -3.34 7.30
C PHE A 67 9.71 -4.28 8.03
N PRO A 68 9.35 -4.78 9.22
CA PRO A 68 8.26 -4.30 10.07
C PRO A 68 8.60 -2.93 10.70
N PRO A 69 7.60 -2.17 11.22
CA PRO A 69 7.86 -1.02 12.07
C PRO A 69 8.84 -1.39 13.20
N ARG A 70 9.87 -0.56 13.40
CA ARG A 70 10.98 -0.85 14.33
C ARG A 70 10.99 0.12 15.49
N LYS A 71 11.52 -0.33 16.63
CA LYS A 71 11.84 0.53 17.77
C LYS A 71 13.35 0.66 17.95
N ASP A 72 13.76 1.84 18.43
CA ASP A 72 15.09 2.14 18.94
C ASP A 72 14.92 2.57 20.41
N GLY A 73 15.30 1.68 21.33
CA GLY A 73 14.94 1.79 22.74
C GLY A 73 13.42 1.88 22.95
N ARG A 74 12.95 3.01 23.49
CA ARG A 74 11.53 3.26 23.78
C ARG A 74 10.77 3.96 22.65
N SER A 75 11.48 4.42 21.61
CA SER A 75 10.89 5.21 20.53
C SER A 75 10.74 4.36 19.28
N TRP A 76 9.70 4.61 18.48
CA TRP A 76 9.63 4.04 17.15
C TRP A 76 10.57 4.78 16.21
N VAL A 77 11.26 4.02 15.38
CA VAL A 77 11.97 4.59 14.24
C VAL A 77 10.93 5.24 13.33
N THR A 78 11.18 6.50 12.97
CA THR A 78 10.25 7.32 12.19
C THR A 78 10.99 7.82 10.95
N TRP A 79 10.31 7.78 9.81
CA TRP A 79 10.86 8.15 8.51
C TRP A 79 10.07 9.29 7.89
N VAL A 80 10.76 10.18 7.17
CA VAL A 80 10.12 11.19 6.33
C VAL A 80 9.43 10.43 5.18
N SER A 81 8.11 10.47 5.15
CA SER A 81 7.31 9.53 4.35
C SER A 81 6.67 10.17 3.12
N HIS A 82 6.24 11.43 3.23
CA HIS A 82 5.56 12.14 2.15
C HIS A 82 5.67 13.65 2.31
N ALA A 83 5.37 14.36 1.23
CA ALA A 83 5.08 15.77 1.24
C ALA A 83 3.92 16.11 0.30
N PHE A 84 3.03 16.97 0.78
CA PHE A 84 2.07 17.69 -0.02
C PHE A 84 2.66 19.03 -0.43
N ILE A 85 2.68 19.28 -1.73
CA ILE A 85 3.08 20.54 -2.35
C ILE A 85 1.82 21.18 -2.92
N PHE A 86 1.68 22.49 -2.75
CA PHE A 86 0.48 23.25 -3.10
C PHE A 86 0.78 24.31 -4.19
N PRO A 87 -0.24 24.84 -4.89
CA PRO A 87 -0.07 25.75 -6.04
C PRO A 87 0.77 27.01 -5.82
N LYS A 88 0.98 27.43 -4.57
CA LYS A 88 1.85 28.56 -4.22
C LYS A 88 3.35 28.21 -4.17
N TYR A 89 3.70 26.93 -4.25
CA TYR A 89 5.09 26.49 -4.33
C TYR A 89 5.72 26.96 -5.64
N ARG A 90 6.99 27.37 -5.56
CA ARG A 90 7.75 27.94 -6.70
C ARG A 90 9.01 27.16 -7.04
N GLY A 91 9.30 26.08 -6.32
CA GLY A 91 10.41 25.18 -6.63
C GLY A 91 10.10 24.24 -7.81
N SER A 92 11.06 23.37 -8.11
CA SER A 92 10.95 22.43 -9.23
C SER A 92 9.77 21.48 -9.04
N LEU A 93 9.04 21.25 -10.14
CA LEU A 93 7.90 20.33 -10.23
C LEU A 93 8.28 19.08 -11.07
N PRO A 94 7.52 17.97 -10.95
CA PRO A 94 7.73 16.79 -11.79
C PRO A 94 7.70 17.15 -13.29
N PRO A 95 8.52 16.48 -14.12
CA PRO A 95 8.57 16.76 -15.55
C PRO A 95 7.19 16.70 -16.21
N GLY A 96 6.87 17.74 -16.97
CA GLY A 96 5.63 17.83 -17.73
C GLY A 96 4.38 18.19 -16.93
N PHE A 97 4.47 18.46 -15.62
CA PHE A 97 3.37 18.91 -14.77
C PHE A 97 3.40 20.42 -14.53
N ASP A 98 2.23 21.07 -14.53
CA ASP A 98 2.05 22.47 -14.17
C ASP A 98 0.70 22.68 -13.45
N TRP A 99 0.64 23.67 -12.55
CA TRP A 99 -0.56 23.98 -11.76
C TRP A 99 -1.74 24.51 -12.58
N GLN A 100 -1.52 24.98 -13.81
CA GLN A 100 -2.56 25.49 -14.70
C GLN A 100 -3.14 24.41 -15.64
N MET A 101 -2.62 23.18 -15.61
CA MET A 101 -3.18 22.09 -16.39
C MET A 101 -4.58 21.76 -15.90
N ASP A 102 -5.51 21.58 -16.84
CA ASP A 102 -6.85 21.07 -16.56
C ASP A 102 -6.89 19.53 -16.66
N ASP A 103 -8.06 18.94 -16.38
CA ASP A 103 -8.27 17.48 -16.49
C ASP A 103 -7.86 16.93 -17.87
N ALA A 104 -8.18 17.64 -18.96
CA ALA A 104 -7.83 17.22 -20.31
C ALA A 104 -6.31 17.21 -20.54
N ALA A 105 -5.62 18.30 -20.20
CA ALA A 105 -4.17 18.41 -20.37
C ALA A 105 -3.41 17.39 -19.51
N LEU A 106 -3.93 17.06 -18.32
CA LEU A 106 -3.37 16.01 -17.48
C LEU A 106 -3.66 14.61 -18.03
N SER A 107 -4.86 14.36 -18.54
CA SER A 107 -5.27 13.09 -19.12
C SER A 107 -4.47 12.74 -20.38
N ASP A 108 -4.11 13.74 -21.17
CA ASP A 108 -3.25 13.57 -22.35
C ASP A 108 -1.82 13.12 -21.99
N ARG A 109 -1.37 13.34 -20.75
CA ARG A 109 0.02 13.16 -20.33
C ARG A 109 0.23 12.08 -19.28
N PHE A 110 -0.75 11.87 -18.43
CA PHE A 110 -0.61 11.11 -17.19
C PHE A 110 -1.73 10.11 -17.02
N VAL A 111 -1.45 9.08 -16.24
CA VAL A 111 -2.44 8.03 -15.96
C VAL A 111 -3.45 8.56 -14.94
N ARG A 112 -4.67 8.83 -15.42
CA ARG A 112 -5.84 9.21 -14.62
C ARG A 112 -6.48 7.99 -13.95
N ARG A 113 -6.76 8.09 -12.65
CA ARG A 113 -7.46 7.07 -11.86
C ARG A 113 -8.39 7.70 -10.83
N ILE A 114 -9.46 6.98 -10.50
CA ILE A 114 -10.29 7.27 -9.33
C ILE A 114 -9.70 6.49 -8.15
N GLU A 115 -9.27 7.17 -7.08
CA GLU A 115 -8.59 6.52 -5.95
C GLU A 115 -9.24 6.86 -4.60
N GLY A 116 -9.23 5.86 -3.70
CA GLY A 116 -9.66 6.02 -2.30
C GLY A 116 -11.18 6.05 -2.12
N ALA A 117 -11.61 5.99 -0.85
CA ALA A 117 -13.04 5.91 -0.50
C ALA A 117 -13.85 7.17 -0.84
N ILE A 118 -13.18 8.30 -1.05
CA ILE A 118 -13.80 9.57 -1.48
C ILE A 118 -13.78 9.75 -3.00
N GLU A 119 -13.40 8.71 -3.76
CA GLU A 119 -13.38 8.70 -5.22
C GLU A 119 -12.63 9.91 -5.83
N ALA A 120 -11.45 10.22 -5.26
CA ALA A 120 -10.66 11.36 -5.72
C ALA A 120 -10.03 11.07 -7.10
N ILE A 121 -10.18 12.01 -8.03
CA ILE A 121 -9.49 11.95 -9.32
C ILE A 121 -8.01 12.26 -9.09
N ARG A 122 -7.15 11.31 -9.42
CA ARG A 122 -5.71 11.42 -9.29
C ARG A 122 -4.99 11.09 -10.57
N PHE A 123 -3.87 11.76 -10.79
CA PHE A 123 -2.96 11.48 -11.89
C PHE A 123 -1.64 10.98 -11.35
N THR A 124 -1.16 9.87 -11.90
CA THR A 124 0.19 9.37 -11.61
C THR A 124 1.19 10.08 -12.50
N LEU A 125 2.10 10.83 -11.88
CA LEU A 125 3.15 11.59 -12.54
C LEU A 125 4.44 10.76 -12.64
N PRO A 126 5.41 11.16 -13.48
CA PRO A 126 6.73 10.53 -13.52
C PRO A 126 7.37 10.49 -12.12
N ALA A 127 7.87 9.32 -11.74
CA ALA A 127 8.56 9.14 -10.48
C ALA A 127 9.82 10.03 -10.43
N PRO A 128 10.03 10.83 -9.37
CA PRO A 128 11.21 11.70 -9.28
C PRO A 128 12.53 10.93 -9.23
N ARG A 129 12.52 9.72 -8.65
CA ARG A 129 13.60 8.73 -8.63
C ARG A 129 13.05 7.38 -8.17
N GLU A 130 13.88 6.34 -8.30
CA GLU A 130 13.57 5.01 -7.79
C GLU A 130 13.18 5.05 -6.31
N GLY A 131 12.14 4.27 -5.95
CA GLY A 131 11.59 4.19 -4.60
C GLY A 131 10.69 5.35 -4.19
N LEU A 132 10.46 6.36 -5.04
CA LEU A 132 9.51 7.45 -4.81
C LEU A 132 8.36 7.43 -5.82
N LYS A 133 7.23 8.03 -5.45
CA LYS A 133 6.07 8.25 -6.33
C LYS A 133 5.62 9.71 -6.29
N ALA A 134 5.01 10.15 -7.39
CA ALA A 134 4.41 11.47 -7.52
C ALA A 134 2.96 11.32 -8.02
N LYS A 135 2.03 11.99 -7.35
CA LYS A 135 0.62 12.05 -7.76
C LYS A 135 0.08 13.45 -7.61
N THR A 136 -0.82 13.87 -8.48
CA THR A 136 -1.62 15.09 -8.27
C THR A 136 -3.09 14.74 -8.09
N THR A 137 -3.78 15.51 -7.27
CA THR A 137 -5.24 15.44 -7.11
C THR A 137 -5.87 16.67 -7.76
N LEU A 138 -7.00 16.51 -8.44
CA LEU A 138 -7.78 17.65 -8.93
C LEU A 138 -8.69 18.22 -7.85
N GLY A 139 -8.74 19.55 -7.77
CA GLY A 139 -9.73 20.28 -7.01
C GLY A 139 -11.07 20.38 -7.76
N SER A 140 -12.06 20.98 -7.10
CA SER A 140 -13.40 21.19 -7.65
C SER A 140 -13.44 22.14 -8.87
N ASP A 141 -12.39 22.93 -9.09
CA ASP A 141 -12.22 23.81 -10.25
C ASP A 141 -11.59 23.11 -11.46
N GLY A 142 -11.34 21.79 -11.36
CA GLY A 142 -10.74 20.99 -12.43
C GLY A 142 -9.23 21.19 -12.59
N ARG A 143 -8.56 21.83 -11.64
CA ARG A 143 -7.10 22.06 -11.64
C ARG A 143 -6.41 21.33 -10.49
N PRO A 144 -5.09 21.07 -10.59
CA PRO A 144 -4.31 20.52 -9.48
C PRO A 144 -4.46 21.31 -8.18
N GLU A 145 -5.01 20.68 -7.15
CA GLU A 145 -5.10 21.26 -5.80
C GLU A 145 -3.86 20.94 -4.96
N SER A 146 -3.23 19.80 -5.22
CA SER A 146 -2.06 19.32 -4.49
C SER A 146 -1.26 18.31 -5.29
N LEU A 147 0.05 18.35 -5.09
CA LEU A 147 1.03 17.37 -5.55
C LEU A 147 1.53 16.59 -4.34
N LEU A 148 1.31 15.29 -4.33
CA LEU A 148 1.88 14.34 -3.37
C LEU A 148 3.20 13.79 -3.91
N LEU A 149 4.30 14.03 -3.22
CA LEU A 149 5.55 13.28 -3.36
C LEU A 149 5.69 12.35 -2.16
N SER A 150 5.93 11.06 -2.37
CA SER A 150 6.05 10.13 -1.24
C SER A 150 6.99 8.97 -1.53
N VAL A 151 7.39 8.29 -0.46
CA VAL A 151 7.97 6.94 -0.56
C VAL A 151 6.96 6.05 -1.29
N ALA A 152 7.44 5.23 -2.21
CA ALA A 152 6.63 4.23 -2.89
C ALA A 152 6.21 3.17 -1.87
N GLU A 153 4.90 2.98 -1.74
CA GLU A 153 4.30 1.97 -0.87
C GLU A 153 3.68 0.89 -1.74
N GLU A 154 3.78 -0.34 -1.29
CA GLU A 154 3.18 -1.53 -1.87
C GLU A 154 1.79 -1.76 -1.26
N ARG A 155 0.88 -2.32 -2.05
CA ARG A 155 -0.37 -2.85 -1.50
C ARG A 155 -0.10 -4.16 -0.76
N ALA A 156 -0.47 -4.23 0.51
CA ALA A 156 -0.34 -5.45 1.31
C ALA A 156 -1.61 -6.31 1.22
N TYR A 157 -1.53 -7.58 0.80
CA TYR A 157 -2.68 -8.47 0.73
C TYR A 157 -2.76 -9.44 1.93
N ALA A 158 -1.61 -9.93 2.38
CA ALA A 158 -1.45 -10.68 3.63
C ALA A 158 -0.21 -10.19 4.37
N THR A 159 -0.30 -10.04 5.70
CA THR A 159 0.81 -9.55 6.52
C THR A 159 0.78 -10.19 7.91
N ILE A 160 1.79 -11.01 8.20
CA ILE A 160 2.08 -11.46 9.57
C ILE A 160 3.05 -10.47 10.20
N TYR A 161 2.57 -9.72 11.20
CA TYR A 161 3.42 -8.80 11.95
C TYR A 161 4.34 -9.60 12.91
N PRO A 162 5.63 -9.27 13.00
CA PRO A 162 6.50 -9.94 13.94
C PRO A 162 6.01 -9.74 15.39
N GLY A 163 6.01 -10.83 16.15
CA GLY A 163 5.53 -10.83 17.54
C GLY A 163 4.01 -10.95 17.69
N THR A 164 3.23 -11.02 16.62
CA THR A 164 1.80 -11.38 16.69
C THR A 164 1.62 -12.89 16.60
N ASN A 165 0.46 -13.39 17.03
CA ASN A 165 0.08 -14.78 16.86
C ASN A 165 -0.19 -15.06 15.36
N PRO A 166 0.60 -15.91 14.67
CA PRO A 166 0.40 -16.19 13.25
C PRO A 166 -0.96 -16.82 12.92
N GLN A 167 -1.60 -17.48 13.90
CA GLN A 167 -2.93 -18.07 13.70
C GLN A 167 -4.01 -17.03 13.37
N LEU A 168 -3.78 -15.74 13.65
CA LEU A 168 -4.68 -14.65 13.24
C LEU A 168 -4.68 -14.43 11.72
N SER A 169 -3.71 -14.98 10.99
CA SER A 169 -3.53 -14.80 9.55
C SER A 169 -3.81 -16.08 8.75
N VAL A 170 -4.48 -17.08 9.32
CA VAL A 170 -4.77 -18.36 8.64
C VAL A 170 -5.57 -18.13 7.35
N GLU A 171 -6.57 -17.28 7.39
CA GLU A 171 -7.44 -17.02 6.24
C GLU A 171 -6.71 -16.20 5.16
N GLU A 172 -5.82 -15.29 5.56
CA GLU A 172 -4.90 -14.63 4.63
C GLU A 172 -3.92 -15.63 4.00
N ALA A 173 -3.47 -16.62 4.77
CA ALA A 173 -2.58 -17.68 4.30
C ALA A 173 -3.26 -18.64 3.31
N PHE A 174 -4.57 -18.88 3.46
CA PHE A 174 -5.37 -19.58 2.46
C PHE A 174 -5.34 -18.83 1.13
N PHE A 175 -5.59 -17.52 1.15
CA PHE A 175 -5.53 -16.70 -0.07
C PHE A 175 -4.13 -16.69 -0.70
N ALA A 176 -3.08 -16.56 0.12
CA ALA A 176 -1.70 -16.57 -0.36
C ALA A 176 -1.30 -17.91 -1.01
N SER A 177 -1.71 -19.02 -0.40
CA SER A 177 -1.49 -20.35 -0.96
C SER A 177 -2.25 -20.55 -2.27
N TRP A 178 -3.49 -20.05 -2.33
CA TRP A 178 -4.27 -20.08 -3.56
C TRP A 178 -3.61 -19.26 -4.69
N CYS A 179 -3.10 -18.07 -4.40
CA CYS A 179 -2.35 -17.26 -5.36
C CYS A 179 -1.14 -18.01 -5.93
N ALA A 180 -0.38 -18.69 -5.07
CA ALA A 180 0.77 -19.50 -5.48
C ALA A 180 0.37 -20.68 -6.38
N LEU A 181 -0.63 -21.45 -5.97
CA LEU A 181 -1.10 -22.63 -6.70
C LEU A 181 -1.70 -22.29 -8.07
N ASN A 182 -2.27 -21.09 -8.22
CA ASN A 182 -2.93 -20.63 -9.46
C ASN A 182 -2.04 -19.71 -10.32
N GLY A 183 -0.73 -19.67 -10.06
CA GLY A 183 0.22 -18.97 -10.92
C GLY A 183 0.15 -17.44 -10.84
N MET A 184 -0.45 -16.88 -9.79
CA MET A 184 -0.60 -15.43 -9.64
C MET A 184 0.64 -14.74 -9.11
N LEU A 185 1.59 -15.48 -8.55
CA LEU A 185 2.86 -14.94 -8.09
C LEU A 185 3.81 -14.68 -9.26
N ARG A 186 4.66 -13.66 -9.10
CA ARG A 186 5.72 -13.33 -10.06
C ARG A 186 6.72 -14.48 -10.19
N GLU A 187 7.34 -14.55 -11.36
CA GLU A 187 8.45 -15.48 -11.60
C GLU A 187 9.60 -15.21 -10.64
N GLY A 188 10.22 -16.28 -10.14
CA GLY A 188 11.29 -16.20 -9.15
C GLY A 188 10.84 -15.83 -7.73
N ARG A 189 9.54 -15.58 -7.49
CA ARG A 189 9.06 -15.30 -6.13
C ARG A 189 9.22 -16.50 -5.19
N LEU A 190 9.09 -17.69 -5.73
CA LEU A 190 9.30 -18.96 -5.05
C LEU A 190 10.61 -19.56 -5.54
N ALA A 191 11.42 -20.06 -4.62
CA ALA A 191 12.58 -20.87 -4.93
C ALA A 191 12.16 -22.25 -5.47
N ASP A 192 13.11 -22.93 -6.12
CA ASP A 192 12.89 -24.26 -6.69
C ASP A 192 12.32 -25.24 -5.66
N GLY A 193 11.34 -26.03 -6.09
CA GLY A 193 10.67 -27.03 -5.24
C GLY A 193 9.64 -26.48 -4.26
N GLN A 194 9.62 -25.18 -3.93
CA GLN A 194 8.65 -24.64 -2.96
C GLN A 194 7.20 -24.73 -3.44
N LEU A 195 6.95 -24.46 -4.73
CA LEU A 195 5.62 -24.64 -5.32
C LEU A 195 5.21 -26.12 -5.35
N ALA A 196 6.17 -27.03 -5.59
CA ALA A 196 5.92 -28.47 -5.58
C ALA A 196 5.57 -28.95 -4.16
N ALA A 197 6.33 -28.52 -3.14
CA ALA A 197 6.04 -28.83 -1.74
C ALA A 197 4.65 -28.33 -1.31
N LEU A 198 4.23 -27.14 -1.78
CA LEU A 198 2.88 -26.63 -1.54
C LEU A 198 1.81 -27.48 -2.25
N ARG A 199 2.02 -27.86 -3.52
CA ARG A 199 1.11 -28.73 -4.29
C ARG A 199 0.96 -30.12 -3.67
N GLU A 200 2.06 -30.68 -3.18
CA GLU A 200 2.12 -31.97 -2.49
C GLU A 200 1.66 -31.87 -1.03
N ARG A 201 1.21 -30.70 -0.58
CA ARG A 201 0.66 -30.46 0.75
C ARG A 201 1.64 -30.74 1.89
N GLN A 202 2.94 -30.67 1.61
CA GLN A 202 4.01 -30.85 2.60
C GLN A 202 4.10 -29.69 3.61
N LEU A 203 3.59 -28.52 3.22
CA LEU A 203 3.40 -27.35 4.08
C LEU A 203 1.90 -27.10 4.23
N THR A 204 1.47 -26.67 5.42
CA THR A 204 0.15 -26.06 5.57
C THR A 204 0.15 -24.65 4.96
N PRO A 205 -1.04 -24.08 4.64
CA PRO A 205 -1.13 -22.71 4.15
C PRO A 205 -0.45 -21.68 5.05
N LEU A 206 -0.66 -21.72 6.37
CA LEU A 206 0.00 -20.78 7.28
C LEU A 206 1.52 -20.99 7.33
N ALA A 207 1.99 -22.24 7.27
CA ALA A 207 3.42 -22.53 7.20
C ALA A 207 4.03 -21.97 5.90
N PHE A 208 3.33 -22.07 4.78
CA PHE A 208 3.75 -21.47 3.50
C PHE A 208 3.84 -19.94 3.59
N LEU A 209 2.81 -19.26 4.09
CA LEU A 209 2.84 -17.80 4.28
C LEU A 209 3.99 -17.40 5.22
N SER A 210 4.12 -18.07 6.37
CA SER A 210 5.10 -17.70 7.40
C SER A 210 6.55 -17.93 6.96
N SER A 211 6.83 -19.04 6.29
CA SER A 211 8.20 -19.42 5.92
C SER A 211 8.57 -18.97 4.51
N THR A 212 7.86 -19.49 3.50
CA THR A 212 8.21 -19.33 2.10
C THR A 212 7.97 -17.90 1.61
N LEU A 213 6.87 -17.30 2.07
CA LEU A 213 6.58 -15.90 1.76
C LEU A 213 7.18 -14.91 2.77
N GLY A 214 7.80 -15.39 3.86
CA GLY A 214 8.39 -14.54 4.90
C GLY A 214 7.34 -13.71 5.65
N GLY A 215 6.11 -14.20 5.73
CA GLY A 215 4.97 -13.52 6.35
C GLY A 215 4.30 -12.45 5.49
N LEU A 216 4.71 -12.26 4.24
CA LEU A 216 4.24 -11.15 3.39
C LEU A 216 3.78 -11.64 2.01
N LEU A 217 2.53 -11.34 1.67
CA LEU A 217 2.03 -11.36 0.29
C LEU A 217 1.61 -9.95 -0.11
N TRP A 218 2.49 -9.21 -0.77
CA TRP A 218 2.23 -7.82 -1.19
C TRP A 218 2.32 -7.67 -2.71
N GLU A 219 2.00 -6.48 -3.22
CA GLU A 219 1.97 -6.12 -4.64
C GLU A 219 3.22 -6.55 -5.41
N GLY A 220 4.41 -6.42 -4.82
CA GLY A 220 5.66 -6.86 -5.43
C GLY A 220 5.76 -8.37 -5.68
N ASP A 221 4.95 -9.18 -5.01
CA ASP A 221 4.93 -10.64 -5.16
C ASP A 221 3.98 -11.13 -6.24
N VAL A 222 3.00 -10.31 -6.62
CA VAL A 222 1.90 -10.69 -7.50
C VAL A 222 2.16 -10.16 -8.91
N ARG A 223 1.81 -10.95 -9.93
CA ARG A 223 1.93 -10.54 -11.33
C ARG A 223 1.04 -9.31 -11.60
N PRO A 224 1.50 -8.30 -12.37
CA PRO A 224 0.77 -7.05 -12.55
C PRO A 224 -0.70 -7.22 -13.01
N GLU A 225 -0.99 -8.22 -13.85
CA GLU A 225 -2.34 -8.53 -14.35
C GLU A 225 -3.32 -8.98 -13.26
N HIS A 226 -2.84 -9.34 -12.07
CA HIS A 226 -3.64 -9.82 -10.95
C HIS A 226 -3.72 -8.84 -9.78
N ASP A 227 -2.83 -7.84 -9.72
CA ASP A 227 -2.74 -6.90 -8.60
C ASP A 227 -4.09 -6.21 -8.31
N SER A 228 -4.76 -5.67 -9.34
CA SER A 228 -6.05 -4.99 -9.15
C SER A 228 -7.12 -5.87 -8.51
N PHE A 229 -7.21 -7.14 -8.92
CA PHE A 229 -8.14 -8.10 -8.31
C PHE A 229 -7.75 -8.40 -6.86
N CYS A 230 -6.49 -8.77 -6.62
CA CYS A 230 -5.99 -9.08 -5.28
C CYS A 230 -6.21 -7.92 -4.32
N HIS A 231 -5.91 -6.69 -4.76
CA HIS A 231 -6.12 -5.49 -3.97
C HIS A 231 -7.59 -5.29 -3.63
N ALA A 232 -8.46 -5.30 -4.65
CA ALA A 232 -9.87 -5.01 -4.45
C ALA A 232 -10.55 -6.07 -3.56
N TYR A 233 -10.20 -7.34 -3.77
CA TYR A 233 -10.79 -8.48 -3.07
C TYR A 233 -10.35 -8.53 -1.60
N MET A 234 -9.05 -8.38 -1.34
CA MET A 234 -8.50 -8.47 0.02
C MET A 234 -8.75 -7.23 0.87
N LYS A 235 -8.98 -6.05 0.26
CA LYS A 235 -9.20 -4.79 0.98
C LYS A 235 -10.65 -4.35 1.07
N ARG A 236 -11.60 -5.22 0.71
CA ARG A 236 -13.04 -4.91 0.73
C ARG A 236 -13.39 -3.70 -0.14
N LEU A 237 -12.67 -3.56 -1.26
CA LEU A 237 -12.86 -2.45 -2.19
C LEU A 237 -13.70 -2.87 -3.40
N MET A 238 -14.40 -4.01 -3.39
CA MET A 238 -15.35 -4.36 -4.45
C MET A 238 -16.64 -3.55 -4.35
N LYS A 239 -17.28 -3.22 -5.48
CA LYS A 239 -18.57 -2.49 -5.54
C LYS A 239 -19.66 -3.23 -4.78
N SER A 240 -19.74 -4.54 -4.96
CA SER A 240 -20.49 -5.43 -4.09
C SER A 240 -19.66 -5.71 -2.84
N GLU A 241 -20.11 -5.24 -1.68
CA GLU A 241 -19.38 -5.47 -0.42
C GLU A 241 -19.25 -6.95 -0.09
N LYS A 242 -20.26 -7.75 -0.46
CA LYS A 242 -20.25 -9.21 -0.28
C LYS A 242 -19.21 -9.94 -1.13
N ALA A 243 -18.57 -9.26 -2.09
CA ALA A 243 -17.52 -9.84 -2.92
C ALA A 243 -16.12 -9.54 -2.35
N SER A 244 -15.89 -9.81 -1.07
CA SER A 244 -14.62 -9.57 -0.41
C SER A 244 -14.09 -10.83 0.27
N ALA A 245 -12.78 -10.91 0.45
CA ALA A 245 -12.15 -12.04 1.13
C ALA A 245 -12.67 -12.23 2.56
N LEU A 246 -12.90 -11.13 3.27
CA LEU A 246 -13.47 -11.17 4.61
C LEU A 246 -14.90 -11.73 4.61
N ASP A 247 -15.76 -11.24 3.73
CA ASP A 247 -17.15 -11.68 3.67
C ASP A 247 -17.24 -13.17 3.27
N ASP A 248 -16.41 -13.60 2.33
CA ASP A 248 -16.31 -15.01 1.94
C ASP A 248 -15.73 -15.86 3.11
N VAL A 249 -14.75 -15.36 3.88
CA VAL A 249 -14.29 -16.03 5.11
C VAL A 249 -15.42 -16.16 6.14
N THR A 250 -16.18 -15.09 6.35
CA THR A 250 -17.32 -15.08 7.28
C THR A 250 -18.40 -16.08 6.91
N GLU A 251 -18.69 -16.24 5.62
CA GLU A 251 -19.65 -17.22 5.13
C GLU A 251 -19.23 -18.67 5.43
N PHE A 252 -17.93 -18.99 5.30
CA PHE A 252 -17.45 -20.37 5.42
C PHE A 252 -17.04 -20.77 6.84
N PHE A 253 -16.51 -19.83 7.62
CA PHE A 253 -15.86 -20.09 8.90
C PHE A 253 -16.45 -19.29 10.07
N GLY A 254 -17.33 -18.32 9.82
CA GLY A 254 -17.72 -17.30 10.80
C GLY A 254 -16.64 -16.22 10.94
N ASP A 255 -16.60 -15.52 12.06
CA ASP A 255 -15.69 -14.38 12.24
C ASP A 255 -14.23 -14.72 11.89
N SER A 256 -13.56 -13.78 11.20
CA SER A 256 -12.13 -13.88 10.92
C SER A 256 -11.36 -14.09 12.22
N ASN A 257 -10.32 -14.92 12.20
CA ASN A 257 -9.47 -15.17 13.35
C ASN A 257 -8.96 -13.89 14.03
N ASP A 258 -8.71 -12.82 13.28
CA ASP A 258 -8.27 -11.52 13.80
C ASP A 258 -9.32 -10.83 14.68
N TRP A 259 -10.60 -11.20 14.55
CA TRP A 259 -11.73 -10.55 15.24
C TRP A 259 -12.43 -11.44 16.27
N ARG A 260 -12.04 -12.72 16.36
CA ARG A 260 -12.58 -13.66 17.34
C ARG A 260 -12.24 -13.22 18.76
N LYS A 261 -13.18 -13.46 19.68
CA LYS A 261 -12.95 -13.18 21.11
C LYS A 261 -12.02 -14.23 21.72
N PRO A 262 -11.30 -13.89 22.80
CA PRO A 262 -10.51 -14.87 23.54
C PRO A 262 -11.35 -16.08 23.95
N GLY A 263 -10.91 -17.28 23.57
CA GLY A 263 -11.57 -18.54 23.89
C GLY A 263 -12.55 -19.05 22.82
N GLU A 264 -12.88 -18.26 21.79
CA GLU A 264 -13.60 -18.76 20.62
C GLU A 264 -12.67 -19.63 19.77
N ALA A 265 -13.19 -20.75 19.26
CA ALA A 265 -12.41 -21.65 18.40
C ALA A 265 -11.99 -20.89 17.14
N MET A 266 -10.71 -20.94 16.77
CA MET A 266 -10.20 -20.31 15.55
C MET A 266 -10.40 -21.21 14.33
N THR A 267 -10.47 -20.63 13.14
CA THR A 267 -10.31 -21.35 11.88
C THR A 267 -8.96 -22.07 11.92
N ALA A 268 -8.99 -23.40 11.81
CA ALA A 268 -7.78 -24.21 11.86
C ALA A 268 -6.99 -24.11 10.55
N ASP A 269 -5.67 -23.99 10.65
CA ASP A 269 -4.73 -24.09 9.53
C ASP A 269 -4.69 -25.53 9.00
N SER A 270 -5.54 -25.82 8.01
CA SER A 270 -5.63 -27.16 7.41
C SER A 270 -5.94 -27.08 5.93
N TRP A 271 -5.51 -28.12 5.20
CA TRP A 271 -5.86 -28.29 3.79
C TRP A 271 -7.36 -28.52 3.59
N GLU A 272 -8.06 -29.13 4.55
CA GLU A 272 -9.51 -29.28 4.49
C GLU A 272 -10.23 -27.92 4.48
N ASN A 273 -9.83 -26.99 5.36
CA ASN A 273 -10.42 -25.65 5.36
C ASN A 273 -9.99 -24.85 4.13
N PHE A 274 -8.74 -24.97 3.70
CA PHE A 274 -8.30 -24.38 2.43
C PHE A 274 -9.15 -24.87 1.25
N ASP A 275 -9.37 -26.18 1.13
CA ASP A 275 -10.13 -26.79 0.04
C ASP A 275 -11.61 -26.34 0.04
N ARG A 276 -12.16 -25.99 1.21
CA ARG A 276 -13.51 -25.43 1.33
C ARG A 276 -13.63 -24.03 0.70
N ILE A 277 -12.65 -23.15 0.92
CA ILE A 277 -12.72 -21.74 0.46
C ILE A 277 -12.04 -21.50 -0.91
N ALA A 278 -11.07 -22.32 -1.31
CA ALA A 278 -10.35 -22.15 -2.57
C ALA A 278 -11.24 -22.07 -3.83
N PRO A 279 -12.33 -22.85 -3.96
CA PRO A 279 -13.26 -22.69 -5.08
C PRO A 279 -13.93 -21.31 -5.13
N ARG A 280 -14.21 -20.69 -3.97
CA ARG A 280 -14.80 -19.35 -3.92
C ARG A 280 -13.80 -18.30 -4.43
N TYR A 281 -12.51 -18.42 -4.15
CA TYR A 281 -11.50 -17.52 -4.73
C TYR A 281 -11.46 -17.61 -6.26
N ALA A 282 -11.51 -18.84 -6.81
CA ALA A 282 -11.58 -19.05 -8.25
C ALA A 282 -12.85 -18.47 -8.87
N GLU A 283 -14.01 -18.68 -8.22
CA GLU A 283 -15.28 -18.09 -8.63
C GLU A 283 -15.19 -16.55 -8.68
N ARG A 284 -14.64 -15.90 -7.64
CA ARG A 284 -14.46 -14.45 -7.59
C ARG A 284 -13.55 -13.92 -8.70
N LEU A 285 -12.47 -14.63 -9.00
CA LEU A 285 -11.58 -14.25 -10.11
C LEU A 285 -12.29 -14.35 -11.47
N GLU A 286 -13.11 -15.38 -11.68
CA GLU A 286 -13.91 -15.51 -12.90
C GLU A 286 -15.01 -14.45 -13.00
N GLN A 287 -15.72 -14.16 -11.90
CA GLN A 287 -16.66 -13.04 -11.83
C GLN A 287 -15.99 -11.71 -12.18
N TRP A 288 -14.76 -11.48 -11.69
CA TRP A 288 -13.96 -10.31 -12.03
C TRP A 288 -13.60 -10.26 -13.51
N ARG A 289 -13.13 -11.38 -14.08
CA ARG A 289 -12.79 -11.50 -15.51
C ARG A 289 -14.00 -11.25 -16.42
N ARG A 290 -15.19 -11.68 -16.01
CA ARG A 290 -16.47 -11.40 -16.69
C ARG A 290 -17.02 -10.00 -16.41
N GLY A 291 -16.39 -9.24 -15.50
CA GLY A 291 -16.79 -7.89 -15.13
C GLY A 291 -18.07 -7.81 -14.27
N GLU A 292 -18.51 -8.92 -13.70
CA GLU A 292 -19.68 -9.04 -12.79
C GLU A 292 -19.42 -8.40 -11.44
N ILE A 293 -18.16 -8.49 -10.98
CA ILE A 293 -17.65 -7.73 -9.84
C ILE A 293 -16.54 -6.80 -10.32
N ARG A 294 -16.45 -5.62 -9.73
CA ARG A 294 -15.44 -4.60 -10.06
C ARG A 294 -15.07 -3.84 -8.82
N SER A 295 -13.87 -3.26 -8.81
CA SER A 295 -13.40 -2.41 -7.73
C SER A 295 -14.27 -1.13 -7.59
N LYS A 296 -14.33 -0.55 -6.40
CA LYS A 296 -14.85 0.81 -6.13
C LYS A 296 -13.76 1.85 -6.40
N VAL A 297 -12.49 1.45 -6.33
CA VAL A 297 -11.32 2.33 -6.47
C VAL A 297 -10.33 1.78 -7.49
N ASP A 298 -9.33 2.57 -7.86
CA ASP A 298 -8.27 2.20 -8.80
C ASP A 298 -8.80 1.77 -10.17
N GLN A 299 -9.90 2.36 -10.60
CA GLN A 299 -10.44 2.17 -11.95
C GLN A 299 -9.91 3.23 -12.90
N PRO A 300 -9.75 2.92 -14.20
CA PRO A 300 -9.71 3.94 -15.22
C PRO A 300 -10.92 4.85 -15.02
N ALA A 301 -10.66 6.14 -14.92
CA ALA A 301 -11.73 7.11 -14.81
C ALA A 301 -12.33 7.27 -16.22
N GLU A 302 -13.61 6.94 -16.38
CA GLU A 302 -14.35 7.11 -17.65
C GLU A 302 -14.30 8.55 -18.16
#